data_AF-A0A6A0GUI9-F1
#
_entry.id   AF-A0A6A0GUI9-F1
#
_cell.length_a   1.000
_cell.length_b   1.000
_cell.length_c   1.000
_cell.angle_alpha   90.00
_cell.angle_beta   90.00
_cell.angle_gamma   90.00
#
_symmetry.space_group_name_H-M   'P 1'
#
loop_
_entity.id
_entity.type
_entity.pdbx_description
1 polymer ?
#
loop_
_entity_poly.entity_id
_entity_poly.type
_entity_poly.pdbx_seq_one_letter_code
_entity_poly.pdbx_strand_id
1 'polypeptide(L)'
;MQYLCNKYCTPENQHLYPTEPEQRGTVDRLLFFDMGTLTYAIKEYFRPKQFEGLPPDAEKENLLKQSLDYLDGVLETVEGGYLTGDKLTIADLAVLASLTELDAMGYAYKCYGNVTRWSNKLR
;
A
#
# COMPACT_ATOMS: atom_id res chain seq x y z
N MET A 1 3.73 7.69 -10.52
CA MET A 1 5.01 6.94 -10.58
C MET A 1 5.24 6.25 -11.91
N GLN A 2 4.26 5.52 -12.46
CA GLN A 2 4.39 4.74 -13.71
C GLN A 2 5.06 5.50 -14.89
N TYR A 3 4.66 6.76 -15.15
CA TYR A 3 5.28 7.57 -16.21
C TYR A 3 6.80 7.75 -16.03
N LEU A 4 7.25 8.03 -14.79
CA LEU A 4 8.66 8.24 -14.50
C LEU A 4 9.45 6.96 -14.77
N CYS A 5 8.93 5.80 -14.34
CA CYS A 5 9.57 4.53 -14.62
C CYS A 5 9.59 4.23 -16.13
N ASN A 6 8.47 4.40 -16.83
CA ASN A 6 8.40 4.15 -18.27
C ASN A 6 9.38 5.01 -19.08
N LYS A 7 9.64 6.25 -18.64
CA LYS A 7 10.46 7.20 -19.39
C LYS A 7 11.93 7.19 -18.99
N TYR A 8 12.22 6.94 -17.72
CA TYR A 8 13.56 7.18 -17.16
C TYR A 8 14.16 5.96 -16.46
N CYS A 9 13.47 4.81 -16.40
CA CYS A 9 14.13 3.61 -15.90
C CYS A 9 15.29 3.20 -16.82
N THR A 10 16.39 2.83 -16.20
CA THR A 10 17.54 2.17 -16.81
C THR A 10 17.42 0.66 -16.56
N PRO A 11 18.22 -0.19 -17.24
CA PRO A 11 18.21 -1.63 -16.98
C PRO A 11 18.38 -2.01 -15.50
N GLU A 12 19.14 -1.21 -14.75
CA GLU A 12 19.43 -1.45 -13.32
C GLU A 12 18.20 -1.25 -12.43
N ASN A 13 17.28 -0.35 -12.79
CA ASN A 13 16.10 -0.02 -11.99
C ASN A 13 14.77 -0.37 -12.68
N GLN A 14 14.82 -1.06 -13.82
CA GLN A 14 13.63 -1.51 -14.56
C GLN A 14 12.72 -2.42 -13.73
N HIS A 15 13.27 -3.08 -12.70
CA HIS A 15 12.50 -3.86 -11.73
C HIS A 15 11.46 -3.03 -10.98
N LEU A 16 11.63 -1.72 -10.85
CA LEU A 16 10.67 -0.85 -10.17
C LEU A 16 9.29 -0.88 -10.86
N TYR A 17 9.29 -1.09 -12.17
CA TYR A 17 8.06 -1.24 -12.95
C TYR A 17 8.34 -2.14 -14.18
N PRO A 18 8.24 -3.47 -14.03
CA PRO A 18 8.61 -4.45 -15.04
C PRO A 18 7.89 -4.22 -16.37
N THR A 19 8.49 -4.57 -17.51
CA THR A 19 7.87 -4.45 -18.83
C THR A 19 7.13 -5.71 -19.27
N GLU A 20 7.45 -6.86 -18.67
CA GLU A 20 6.75 -8.10 -18.90
C GLU A 20 5.28 -7.96 -18.42
N PRO A 21 4.28 -8.25 -19.28
CA PRO A 21 2.87 -7.99 -18.99
C PRO A 21 2.33 -8.59 -17.68
N GLU A 22 2.70 -9.81 -17.31
CA GLU A 22 2.16 -10.48 -16.11
C GLU A 22 2.73 -9.85 -14.81
N GLN A 23 4.04 -9.60 -14.78
CA GLN A 23 4.70 -8.89 -13.69
C GLN A 23 4.15 -7.46 -13.56
N ARG A 24 4.00 -6.75 -14.69
CA ARG A 24 3.41 -5.41 -14.71
C ARG A 24 1.97 -5.42 -14.21
N GLY A 25 1.17 -6.40 -14.63
CA GLY A 25 -0.21 -6.57 -14.20
C GLY A 25 -0.32 -6.75 -12.68
N THR A 26 0.63 -7.45 -12.06
CA THR A 26 0.69 -7.61 -10.61
C THR A 26 1.00 -6.29 -9.90
N VAL A 27 1.97 -5.51 -10.41
CA VAL A 27 2.27 -4.15 -9.89
C VAL A 27 1.05 -3.25 -10.03
N ASP A 28 0.42 -3.21 -11.21
CA ASP A 28 -0.74 -2.35 -11.48
C ASP A 28 -1.93 -2.71 -10.59
N ARG A 29 -2.22 -4.01 -10.39
CA ARG A 29 -3.27 -4.47 -9.48
C ARG A 29 -3.08 -3.91 -8.08
N LEU A 30 -1.86 -3.91 -7.56
CA LEU A 30 -1.56 -3.41 -6.22
C LEU A 30 -1.57 -1.88 -6.13
N LEU A 31 -1.19 -1.17 -7.20
CA LEU A 31 -1.37 0.29 -7.29
C LEU A 31 -2.86 0.67 -7.27
N PHE A 32 -3.72 -0.09 -7.97
CA PHE A 32 -5.17 0.13 -7.95
C PHE A 32 -5.78 -0.23 -6.60
N PHE A 33 -5.28 -1.28 -5.93
CA PHE A 33 -5.65 -1.60 -4.55
C PHE A 33 -5.28 -0.43 -3.61
N ASP A 34 -4.06 0.08 -3.67
CA ASP A 34 -3.63 1.19 -2.83
C ASP A 34 -4.53 2.43 -3.03
N MET A 35 -4.73 2.85 -4.28
CA MET A 35 -5.52 4.04 -4.59
C MET A 35 -7.02 3.86 -4.26
N GLY A 36 -7.61 2.75 -4.70
CA GLY A 36 -9.06 2.54 -4.70
C GLY A 36 -9.60 1.84 -3.44
N THR A 37 -8.75 1.20 -2.65
CA THR A 37 -9.15 0.46 -1.44
C THR A 37 -8.49 1.06 -0.21
N LEU A 38 -7.16 0.99 -0.10
CA LEU A 38 -6.45 1.41 1.12
C LEU A 38 -6.56 2.92 1.35
N THR A 39 -6.05 3.73 0.43
CA THR A 39 -6.09 5.20 0.51
C THR A 39 -7.52 5.73 0.60
N TYR A 40 -8.45 5.09 -0.12
CA TYR A 40 -9.87 5.43 -0.04
C TYR A 40 -10.42 5.21 1.38
N ALA A 41 -10.19 4.03 1.97
CA ALA A 41 -10.65 3.71 3.32
C ALA A 41 -10.01 4.60 4.39
N ILE A 42 -8.71 4.94 4.25
CA ILE A 42 -8.02 5.92 5.11
C ILE A 42 -8.77 7.25 5.08
N LYS A 43 -9.05 7.78 3.88
CA LYS A 43 -9.73 9.08 3.73
C LYS A 43 -11.15 9.04 4.27
N GLU A 44 -11.91 7.99 3.99
CA GLU A 44 -13.27 7.85 4.50
C GLU A 44 -13.31 7.87 6.03
N TYR A 45 -12.38 7.18 6.68
CA TYR A 45 -12.32 7.12 8.14
C TYR A 45 -11.82 8.44 8.78
N PHE A 46 -10.76 9.05 8.24
CA PHE A 46 -10.11 10.19 8.89
C PHE A 46 -10.67 11.57 8.50
N ARG A 47 -11.11 11.74 7.25
CA ARG A 47 -11.54 13.06 6.75
C ARG A 47 -12.72 13.66 7.53
N PRO A 48 -13.80 12.92 7.87
CA PRO A 48 -14.92 13.48 8.62
C PRO A 48 -14.50 14.04 9.98
N LYS A 49 -13.61 13.33 10.68
CA LYS A 49 -13.07 13.79 11.96
C LYS A 49 -12.18 15.02 11.81
N GLN A 50 -11.30 15.03 10.81
CA GLN A 50 -10.32 16.11 10.61
C GLN A 50 -10.92 17.42 10.10
N PHE A 51 -11.93 17.35 9.21
CA PHE A 51 -12.44 18.52 8.50
C PHE A 51 -13.86 18.92 8.90
N GLU A 52 -14.65 17.98 9.43
CA GLU A 52 -16.08 18.22 9.75
C GLU A 52 -16.36 18.12 11.26
N GLY A 53 -15.37 17.70 12.06
CA GLY A 53 -15.52 17.53 13.51
C GLY A 53 -16.46 16.38 13.89
N LEU A 54 -16.75 15.47 12.95
CA LEU A 54 -17.61 14.31 13.20
C LEU A 54 -16.87 13.23 14.01
N PRO A 55 -17.59 12.45 14.83
CA PRO A 55 -16.98 11.33 15.54
C PRO A 55 -16.50 10.24 14.55
N PRO A 56 -15.55 9.37 14.97
CA PRO A 56 -15.19 8.19 14.19
C PRO A 56 -16.39 7.31 13.87
N ASP A 57 -16.44 6.82 12.64
CA ASP A 57 -17.49 5.93 12.14
C ASP A 57 -16.97 4.48 12.11
N ALA A 58 -17.72 3.56 12.73
CA ALA A 58 -17.32 2.16 12.87
C ALA A 58 -17.37 1.38 11.54
N GLU A 59 -18.30 1.71 10.64
CA GLU A 59 -18.38 1.08 9.32
C GLU A 59 -17.18 1.51 8.47
N LYS A 60 -16.82 2.80 8.52
CA LYS A 60 -15.64 3.32 7.82
C LYS A 60 -14.33 2.77 8.39
N GLU A 61 -14.23 2.61 9.71
CA GLU A 61 -13.09 1.94 10.32
C GLU A 61 -12.99 0.48 9.87
N ASN A 62 -14.12 -0.21 9.75
CA ASN A 62 -14.16 -1.60 9.29
C ASN A 62 -13.66 -1.73 7.83
N LEU A 63 -13.96 -0.76 6.96
CA LEU A 63 -13.38 -0.72 5.61
C LEU A 63 -11.85 -0.61 5.65
N LEU A 64 -11.32 0.23 6.54
CA LEU A 64 -9.87 0.36 6.73
C LEU A 64 -9.25 -0.95 7.22
N LYS A 65 -9.86 -1.59 8.21
CA LYS A 65 -9.41 -2.90 8.73
C LYS A 65 -9.40 -3.97 7.64
N GLN A 66 -10.46 -4.08 6.85
CA GLN A 66 -10.52 -5.02 5.72
C GLN A 66 -9.44 -4.76 4.67
N SER A 67 -9.10 -3.49 4.42
CA SER A 67 -8.00 -3.14 3.51
C SER A 67 -6.64 -3.58 4.07
N LEU A 68 -6.43 -3.48 5.38
CA LEU A 68 -5.21 -3.93 6.05
C LEU A 68 -5.14 -5.46 6.14
N ASP A 69 -6.27 -6.14 6.39
CA ASP A 69 -6.37 -7.60 6.34
C ASP A 69 -5.95 -8.12 4.97
N TYR A 70 -6.45 -7.51 3.90
CA TYR A 70 -6.08 -7.86 2.54
C TYR A 70 -4.58 -7.67 2.29
N LEU A 71 -4.02 -6.53 2.72
CA LEU A 71 -2.60 -6.24 2.55
C LEU A 71 -1.71 -7.25 3.32
N ASP A 72 -2.09 -7.58 4.55
CA ASP A 72 -1.35 -8.57 5.36
C ASP A 72 -1.40 -9.96 4.72
N GLY A 73 -2.55 -10.36 4.15
CA GLY A 73 -2.69 -11.61 3.40
C GLY A 73 -1.89 -11.64 2.09
N VAL A 74 -1.77 -10.52 1.37
CA VAL A 74 -0.86 -10.42 0.22
C VAL A 74 0.58 -10.66 0.67
N LEU A 75 1.00 -10.04 1.78
CA LEU A 75 2.36 -10.16 2.31
C LEU A 75 2.65 -11.55 2.91
N GLU A 76 1.62 -12.28 3.36
CA GLU A 76 1.74 -13.66 3.80
C GLU A 76 1.97 -14.62 2.62
N THR A 77 1.32 -14.37 1.48
CA THR A 77 1.34 -15.26 0.31
C THR A 77 2.50 -14.98 -0.64
N VAL A 78 3.03 -13.75 -0.66
CA VAL A 78 4.13 -13.38 -1.55
C VAL A 78 5.48 -13.83 -0.99
N GLU A 79 6.23 -14.55 -1.81
CA GLU A 79 7.62 -14.89 -1.50
C GLU A 79 8.57 -13.76 -1.96
N GLY A 80 9.68 -13.53 -1.25
CA GLY A 80 10.70 -12.54 -1.65
C GLY A 80 10.68 -11.20 -0.89
N GLY A 81 9.66 -10.98 -0.06
CA GLY A 81 9.66 -9.91 0.96
C GLY A 81 9.41 -8.50 0.44
N TYR A 82 8.86 -8.37 -0.76
CA TYR A 82 8.21 -7.17 -1.30
C TYR A 82 6.81 -7.54 -1.81
N LEU A 83 5.94 -6.57 -2.08
CA LEU A 83 4.54 -6.82 -2.43
C LEU A 83 4.34 -7.64 -3.71
N THR A 84 5.35 -7.68 -4.58
CA THR A 84 5.29 -8.35 -5.88
C THR A 84 6.38 -9.40 -6.08
N GLY A 85 7.10 -9.80 -5.04
CA GLY A 85 8.15 -10.80 -5.13
C GLY A 85 9.43 -10.42 -4.39
N ASP A 86 10.57 -10.72 -5.03
CA ASP A 86 11.93 -10.55 -4.53
C ASP A 86 12.51 -9.13 -4.71
N LYS A 87 11.85 -8.29 -5.51
CA LYS A 87 12.33 -6.95 -5.84
C LYS A 87 11.32 -5.87 -5.46
N LEU A 88 11.86 -4.74 -5.00
CA LEU A 88 11.11 -3.52 -4.76
C LEU A 88 10.45 -3.03 -6.05
N THR A 89 9.18 -2.65 -5.97
CA THR A 89 8.44 -2.01 -7.07
C THR A 89 7.79 -0.70 -6.63
N ILE A 90 7.23 0.05 -7.59
CA ILE A 90 6.44 1.24 -7.29
C ILE A 90 5.16 0.93 -6.49
N ALA A 91 4.69 -0.32 -6.46
CA ALA A 91 3.58 -0.73 -5.59
C ALA A 91 4.00 -0.66 -4.12
N ASP A 92 5.21 -1.11 -3.79
CA ASP A 92 5.74 -1.01 -2.42
C ASP A 92 5.83 0.44 -1.96
N LEU A 93 6.33 1.32 -2.83
CA LEU A 93 6.46 2.75 -2.54
C LEU A 93 5.10 3.43 -2.33
N ALA A 94 4.09 3.06 -3.13
CA ALA A 94 2.73 3.60 -3.00
C ALA A 94 2.10 3.22 -1.66
N VAL A 95 2.08 1.92 -1.36
CA VAL A 95 1.48 1.40 -0.12
C VAL A 95 2.24 1.90 1.11
N LEU A 96 3.58 1.98 1.06
CA LEU A 96 4.37 2.49 2.18
C LEU A 96 4.05 3.96 2.47
N ALA A 97 3.79 4.78 1.44
CA ALA A 97 3.37 6.16 1.62
C ALA A 97 2.01 6.22 2.35
N SER A 98 1.04 5.40 1.97
CA SER A 98 -0.27 5.29 2.62
C SER A 98 -0.18 4.84 4.08
N LEU A 99 0.67 3.86 4.40
CA LEU A 99 0.90 3.44 5.79
C LEU A 99 1.63 4.51 6.61
N THR A 100 2.51 5.29 5.98
CA THR A 100 3.19 6.41 6.64
C THR A 100 2.21 7.54 6.95
N GLU A 101 1.21 7.78 6.09
CA GLU A 101 0.09 8.67 6.40
C GLU A 101 -0.73 8.15 7.61
N LEU A 102 -1.03 6.85 7.68
CA LEU A 102 -1.71 6.25 8.83
C LEU A 102 -0.94 6.42 10.15
N ASP A 103 0.39 6.22 10.11
CA ASP A 103 1.24 6.46 11.28
C ASP A 103 1.22 7.93 11.71
N ALA A 104 1.25 8.86 10.76
CA ALA A 104 1.15 10.29 11.03
C ALA A 104 -0.22 10.67 11.62
N MET A 105 -1.29 9.94 11.27
CA MET A 105 -2.63 10.08 11.85
C MET A 105 -2.78 9.36 13.20
N GLY A 106 -1.76 8.63 13.66
CA GLY A 106 -1.76 7.92 14.93
C GLY A 106 -2.60 6.64 14.93
N TYR A 107 -2.88 6.04 13.76
CA TYR A 107 -3.61 4.78 13.68
C TYR A 107 -2.66 3.59 13.94
N ALA A 108 -3.00 2.75 14.91
CA ALA A 108 -2.19 1.57 15.21
C ALA A 108 -2.63 0.36 14.37
N TYR A 109 -1.74 -0.11 13.48
CA TYR A 109 -1.92 -1.33 12.69
C TYR A 109 -0.90 -2.43 13.05
N LYS A 110 -0.30 -2.36 14.24
CA LYS A 110 0.74 -3.31 14.69
C LYS A 110 0.28 -4.76 14.84
N CYS A 111 -1.03 -5.01 14.89
CA CYS A 111 -1.60 -6.35 14.89
C CYS A 111 -1.39 -7.08 13.54
N TYR A 112 -1.15 -6.33 12.47
CA TYR A 112 -0.80 -6.84 11.15
C TYR A 112 0.69 -7.14 11.09
N GLY A 113 1.05 -8.37 11.46
CA GLY A 113 2.43 -8.77 11.67
C GLY A 113 3.28 -8.75 10.39
N ASN A 114 2.69 -9.10 9.25
CA ASN A 114 3.40 -9.10 7.96
C ASN A 114 3.55 -7.67 7.44
N VAL A 115 2.48 -6.88 7.52
CA VAL A 115 2.52 -5.43 7.19
C VAL A 115 3.58 -4.72 8.02
N THR A 116 3.61 -4.94 9.33
CA THR A 116 4.56 -4.28 10.24
C THR A 116 6.00 -4.68 9.95
N ARG A 117 6.28 -5.96 9.67
CA ARG A 117 7.64 -6.40 9.27
C ARG A 117 8.06 -5.78 7.95
N TRP A 118 7.18 -5.82 6.96
CA TRP A 118 7.44 -5.31 5.63
C TRP A 118 7.66 -3.79 5.63
N SER A 119 6.81 -3.02 6.32
CA SER A 119 6.95 -1.56 6.38
C SER A 119 8.22 -1.12 7.10
N ASN A 120 8.61 -1.81 8.18
CA ASN A 120 9.86 -1.54 8.90
C ASN A 120 11.10 -1.86 8.06
N LYS A 121 11.05 -2.87 7.20
CA LYS A 121 12.15 -3.19 6.26
C LYS A 121 12.38 -2.07 5.25
N LEU A 122 11.34 -1.34 4.85
CA LEU A 122 11.39 -0.30 3.83
C LEU A 122 11.69 1.11 4.36
N ARG A 123 11.75 1.29 5.69
CA ARG A 123 12.07 2.55 6.36
C ARG A 123 13.55 2.63 6.72
#